data_AF-A0A7C9ERK4-F1
#
_entry.id   AF-A0A7C9ERK4-F1
#
_cell.length_a   1.000
_cell.length_b   1.000
_cell.length_c   1.000
_cell.angle_alpha   90.00
_cell.angle_beta   90.00
_cell.angle_gamma   90.00
#
_symmetry.space_group_name_H-M   'P 1'
#
loop_
_entity.id
_entity.type
_entity.pdbx_description
1 polymer ?
#
loop_
_entity_poly.entity_id
_entity_poly.type
_entity_poly.pdbx_seq_one_letter_code
_entity_poly.pdbx_strand_id
1 'polypeptide(L)'
;CGQLYPAESKHGTGNLKRHLGLCKKRNFRDIGQLLLESRSGSLGNRCPDFDPEEFRKLMATCIVKHELPLQFCEYQGVKDMFSYLNPEVKVFTRRTTKNDILKLFSN
;
A
#
# COMPACT_ATOMS: atom_id res chain seq x y z
N CYS A 1 -19.14 -2.57 24.27
CA CYS A 1 -20.46 -2.19 24.82
C CYS A 1 -20.46 -1.89 26.32
N GLY A 2 -19.40 -2.22 27.08
CA GLY A 2 -19.31 -1.99 28.52
C GLY A 2 -19.95 -3.08 29.39
N GLN A 3 -20.42 -4.16 28.78
CA GLN A 3 -21.13 -5.23 29.48
C GLN A 3 -20.14 -6.19 30.15
N LEU A 4 -20.28 -6.38 31.46
CA LEU A 4 -19.44 -7.26 32.26
C LEU A 4 -20.05 -8.66 32.30
N TYR A 5 -19.20 -9.67 32.16
CA TYR A 5 -19.59 -11.07 32.21
C TYR A 5 -18.78 -11.79 33.30
N PRO A 6 -19.43 -12.64 34.12
CA PRO A 6 -18.71 -13.45 35.08
C PRO A 6 -17.79 -14.42 34.34
N ALA A 7 -16.51 -14.43 34.72
CA ALA A 7 -15.44 -15.23 34.12
C ALA A 7 -14.91 -16.30 35.08
N GLU A 8 -15.74 -16.75 36.03
CA GLU A 8 -15.38 -17.84 36.93
C GLU A 8 -15.26 -19.15 36.13
N SER A 9 -14.33 -20.03 36.54
CA SER A 9 -14.03 -21.30 35.84
C SER A 9 -15.25 -22.22 35.65
N LYS A 10 -16.26 -22.09 36.50
CA LYS A 10 -17.54 -22.83 36.45
C LYS A 10 -18.49 -22.33 35.35
N HIS A 11 -18.24 -21.17 34.77
CA HIS A 11 -19.05 -20.59 33.71
C HIS A 11 -18.33 -20.74 32.36
N GLY A 12 -19.01 -21.35 31.38
CA GLY A 12 -18.49 -21.47 30.02
C GLY A 12 -18.59 -20.16 29.22
N THR A 13 -18.02 -20.16 28.01
CA THR A 13 -18.00 -18.99 27.10
C THR A 13 -19.33 -18.71 26.39
N GLY A 14 -20.38 -19.50 26.67
CA GLY A 14 -21.68 -19.41 25.99
C GLY A 14 -22.38 -18.06 26.15
N ASN A 15 -22.22 -17.40 27.30
CA ASN A 15 -22.81 -16.09 27.55
C ASN A 15 -22.17 -15.00 26.67
N LEU A 16 -20.85 -15.03 26.52
CA LEU A 16 -20.12 -14.14 25.63
C LEU A 16 -20.48 -14.42 24.16
N LYS A 17 -20.55 -15.69 23.75
CA LYS A 17 -20.93 -16.07 22.39
C LYS A 17 -22.33 -15.56 22.01
N ARG A 18 -23.30 -15.66 22.93
CA ARG A 18 -24.65 -15.10 22.74
C ARG A 18 -24.64 -13.58 22.64
N HIS A 19 -23.84 -12.91 23.48
CA HIS A 19 -23.68 -11.46 23.43
C HIS A 19 -23.16 -11.01 22.07
N LEU A 20 -22.14 -11.68 21.53
CA LEU A 20 -21.61 -11.36 20.21
C LEU A 20 -22.69 -11.43 19.13
N GLY A 21 -23.67 -12.34 19.21
CA GLY A 21 -24.77 -12.42 18.25
C GLY A 21 -25.80 -11.29 18.34
N LEU A 22 -26.01 -10.71 19.53
CA LEU A 22 -27.13 -9.78 19.80
C LEU A 22 -26.70 -8.32 20.02
N CYS A 23 -25.41 -8.08 20.28
CA CYS A 23 -24.92 -6.77 20.66
C CYS A 23 -25.00 -5.78 19.49
N LYS A 24 -25.93 -4.82 19.55
CA LYS A 24 -26.07 -3.76 18.55
C LYS A 24 -24.80 -2.91 18.40
N LYS A 25 -24.02 -2.76 19.47
CA LYS A 25 -22.72 -2.05 19.46
C LYS A 25 -21.57 -2.87 18.85
N ARG A 26 -21.78 -4.13 18.47
CA ARG A 26 -20.76 -4.96 17.79
C ARG A 26 -20.41 -4.42 16.41
N ASN A 27 -21.42 -3.93 15.69
CA ASN A 27 -21.24 -3.36 14.34
C ASN A 27 -21.06 -1.84 14.38
N PHE A 28 -20.95 -1.24 15.57
CA PHE A 28 -20.65 0.18 15.71
C PHE A 28 -19.17 0.37 15.39
N ARG A 29 -18.89 0.86 14.19
CA ARG A 29 -17.53 1.22 13.78
C ARG A 29 -17.15 2.47 14.55
N ASP A 30 -16.29 2.32 15.56
CA ASP A 30 -15.68 3.49 16.17
C ASP A 30 -14.64 4.10 15.22
N ILE A 31 -14.31 5.37 15.43
CA ILE A 31 -13.38 6.12 14.59
C ILE A 31 -12.00 5.44 14.56
N GLY A 32 -11.57 4.82 15.66
CA GLY A 32 -10.31 4.08 15.75
C GLY A 32 -10.31 2.83 14.87
N GLN A 33 -11.41 2.08 14.83
CA GLN A 33 -11.57 0.91 13.96
C GLN A 33 -11.62 1.31 12.49
N LEU A 34 -12.22 2.45 12.16
CA LEU A 34 -12.18 3.02 10.82
C LEU A 34 -10.75 3.44 10.40
N LEU A 35 -9.99 4.03 11.32
CA LEU A 35 -8.58 4.37 11.14
C LEU A 35 -7.70 3.12 10.95
N LEU A 36 -7.99 2.02 11.65
CA LEU A 36 -7.29 0.75 11.45
C LEU A 36 -7.63 0.09 10.11
N GLU A 37 -8.91 0.09 9.71
CA GLU A 37 -9.38 -0.40 8.41
C GLU A 37 -8.89 0.46 7.23
N SER A 38 -8.62 1.75 7.46
CA SER A 38 -8.01 2.61 6.45
C SER A 38 -6.58 2.17 6.13
N ARG A 39 -5.84 1.62 7.10
CA ARG A 39 -4.49 1.05 6.86
C ARG A 39 -4.51 -0.33 6.22
N SER A 40 -5.65 -1.02 6.20
CA SER A 40 -5.79 -2.41 5.73
C SER A 40 -6.80 -2.61 4.60
N GLY A 41 -7.15 -1.54 3.86
CA GLY A 41 -7.60 -1.68 2.47
C GLY A 41 -9.10 -1.55 2.19
N SER A 42 -9.94 -1.10 3.13
CA SER A 42 -11.36 -0.83 2.79
C SER A 42 -11.68 0.63 2.49
N LEU A 43 -10.94 1.59 3.07
CA LEU A 43 -11.26 3.02 2.95
C LEU A 43 -10.04 3.94 2.76
N GLY A 44 -8.81 3.46 3.00
CA GLY A 44 -7.63 4.32 3.09
C GLY A 44 -6.70 4.33 1.90
N ASN A 45 -6.98 3.63 0.80
CA ASN A 45 -6.28 3.89 -0.46
C ASN A 45 -7.28 3.90 -1.62
N ARG A 46 -7.79 5.10 -1.96
CA ARG A 46 -8.48 5.31 -3.25
C ARG A 46 -7.49 5.32 -4.41
N CYS A 47 -6.20 5.42 -4.11
CA CYS A 47 -5.12 5.25 -5.07
C CYS A 47 -4.65 3.80 -5.05
N PRO A 48 -4.22 3.25 -6.19
CA PRO A 48 -3.48 1.99 -6.18
C PRO A 48 -2.25 2.11 -5.27
N ASP A 49 -1.88 1.01 -4.62
CA ASP A 49 -0.57 0.92 -3.99
C ASP A 49 0.52 1.15 -5.04
N PHE A 50 1.63 1.74 -4.63
CA PHE A 50 2.73 2.00 -5.54
C PHE A 50 3.34 0.68 -6.02
N ASP A 51 3.31 0.46 -7.33
CA ASP A 51 3.97 -0.67 -7.97
C ASP A 51 5.34 -0.23 -8.53
N PRO A 52 6.47 -0.69 -7.94
CA PRO A 52 7.80 -0.39 -8.44
C PRO A 52 8.06 -0.91 -9.85
N GLU A 53 7.43 -2.00 -10.28
CA GLU A 53 7.61 -2.54 -11.63
C GLU A 53 6.92 -1.67 -12.67
N GLU A 54 5.70 -1.21 -12.39
CA GLU A 54 4.98 -0.29 -13.26
C GLU A 54 5.71 1.05 -13.38
N PHE A 55 6.23 1.57 -12.27
CA PHE A 55 7.06 2.77 -12.29
C PHE A 55 8.29 2.63 -13.21
N ARG A 56 8.97 1.46 -13.16
CA ARG A 56 10.12 1.19 -14.04
C ARG A 56 9.75 1.15 -15.51
N LYS A 57 8.60 0.55 -15.85
CA LYS A 57 8.09 0.54 -17.22
C LYS A 57 7.82 1.96 -17.71
N LEU A 58 7.09 2.76 -16.92
CA LEU A 58 6.80 4.16 -17.25
C LEU A 58 8.07 4.98 -17.47
N MET A 59 9.07 4.81 -16.60
CA MET A 59 10.38 5.46 -16.74
C MET A 59 11.10 5.06 -18.02
N ALA A 60 11.18 3.76 -18.31
CA ALA A 60 11.82 3.25 -19.52
C ALA A 60 11.09 3.74 -20.79
N THR A 61 9.75 3.72 -20.79
CA THR A 61 8.94 4.27 -21.89
C THR A 61 9.16 5.77 -22.05
N CYS A 62 9.22 6.54 -20.96
CA CYS A 62 9.48 7.99 -21.01
C CYS A 62 10.84 8.28 -21.67
N ILE A 63 11.88 7.56 -21.25
CA ILE A 63 13.23 7.72 -21.78
C ILE A 63 13.28 7.45 -23.28
N VAL A 64 12.63 6.37 -23.73
CA VAL A 64 12.60 6.00 -25.15
C VAL A 64 11.74 6.97 -25.96
N LYS A 65 10.55 7.32 -25.46
CA LYS A 65 9.58 8.18 -26.14
C LYS A 65 10.10 9.61 -26.36
N HIS A 66 10.93 10.10 -25.45
CA HIS A 66 11.46 11.46 -25.47
C HIS A 66 12.96 11.53 -25.76
N GLU A 67 13.55 10.41 -26.22
CA GLU A 67 14.97 10.32 -26.59
C GLU A 67 15.93 10.83 -25.50
N LEU A 68 15.58 10.59 -24.24
CA LEU A 68 16.36 11.06 -23.10
C LEU A 68 17.61 10.20 -22.92
N PRO A 69 18.71 10.76 -22.37
CA PRO A 69 19.85 9.97 -21.97
C PRO A 69 19.44 8.91 -20.94
N LEU A 70 20.02 7.70 -21.02
CA LEU A 70 19.76 6.66 -20.01
C LEU A 70 20.15 7.09 -18.58
N GLN A 71 21.00 8.11 -18.44
CA GLN A 71 21.38 8.72 -17.16
C GLN A 71 20.29 9.62 -16.57
N PHE A 72 19.20 9.89 -17.30
CA PHE A 72 18.10 10.72 -16.82
C PHE A 72 17.53 10.22 -15.49
N CYS A 73 17.41 8.90 -15.31
CA CYS A 73 16.97 8.29 -14.05
C CYS A 73 17.96 8.49 -12.88
N GLU A 74 19.21 8.86 -13.17
CA GLU A 74 20.27 9.08 -12.19
C GLU A 74 20.41 10.54 -11.77
N TYR A 75 19.76 11.47 -12.48
CA TYR A 75 19.84 12.90 -12.19
C TYR A 75 19.30 13.21 -10.80
N GLN A 76 20.06 13.99 -10.01
CA GLN A 76 19.70 14.25 -8.62
C GLN A 76 18.33 14.91 -8.49
N GLY A 77 18.04 15.94 -9.28
CA GLY A 77 16.73 16.61 -9.26
C GLY A 77 15.56 15.68 -9.65
N VAL A 78 15.81 14.69 -10.51
CA VAL A 78 14.81 13.67 -10.88
C VAL A 78 14.56 12.72 -9.70
N LYS A 79 15.62 12.29 -9.01
CA LYS A 79 15.50 11.48 -7.79
C LYS A 79 14.77 12.24 -6.68
N ASP A 80 15.13 13.50 -6.45
CA ASP A 80 14.51 14.34 -5.43
C ASP A 80 13.01 14.51 -5.70
N MET A 81 12.63 14.74 -6.96
CA MET A 81 11.23 14.81 -7.38
C MET A 81 10.49 13.50 -7.09
N PHE A 82 11.06 12.34 -7.41
CA PHE A 82 10.40 11.06 -7.15
C PHE A 82 10.32 10.70 -5.66
N SER A 83 11.39 10.96 -4.90
CA SER A 83 11.40 10.75 -3.45
C SER A 83 10.42 11.67 -2.72
N TYR A 84 10.19 12.89 -3.24
CA TYR A 84 9.15 13.79 -2.75
C TYR A 84 7.74 13.22 -2.99
N LEU A 85 7.49 12.62 -4.16
CA LEU A 85 6.19 12.05 -4.50
C LEU A 85 5.88 10.76 -3.75
N ASN A 86 6.87 9.86 -3.65
CA ASN A 86 6.71 8.60 -2.93
C ASN A 86 8.06 8.11 -2.38
N PRO A 87 8.18 7.92 -1.05
CA PRO A 87 9.42 7.47 -0.42
C PRO A 87 9.81 6.02 -0.76
N GLU A 88 8.89 5.21 -1.28
CA GLU A 88 9.15 3.81 -1.70
C GLU A 88 9.81 3.70 -3.07
N VAL A 89 9.92 4.81 -3.81
CA VAL A 89 10.60 4.82 -5.11
C VAL A 89 12.08 4.51 -4.90
N LYS A 90 12.51 3.36 -5.43
CA LYS A 90 13.90 2.94 -5.40
C LYS A 90 14.73 3.72 -6.41
N VAL A 91 16.00 3.95 -6.09
CA VAL A 91 16.95 4.57 -7.02
C VAL A 91 17.29 3.57 -8.13
N PHE A 92 17.14 4.01 -9.38
CA PHE A 92 17.52 3.22 -10.56
C PHE A 92 18.90 3.64 -11.05
N THR A 93 19.60 2.70 -11.68
CA THR A 93 20.86 2.99 -12.38
C THR A 93 20.64 2.93 -13.88
N ARG A 94 21.51 3.60 -14.62
CA ARG A 94 21.58 3.55 -16.09
C ARG A 94 21.56 2.11 -16.62
N ARG A 95 22.24 1.19 -15.93
CA ARG A 95 22.31 -0.23 -16.30
C ARG A 95 20.96 -0.91 -16.13
N THR A 96 20.31 -0.66 -15.01
CA THR A 96 18.96 -1.18 -14.71
C THR A 96 17.97 -0.70 -15.77
N THR A 97 17.97 0.60 -16.08
CA THR A 97 17.10 1.19 -17.09
C THR A 97 17.37 0.65 -18.49
N LYS A 98 18.64 0.43 -18.86
CA LYS A 98 18.99 -0.24 -20.12
C LYS A 98 18.34 -1.63 -20.19
N ASN A 99 18.45 -2.44 -19.14
CA ASN A 99 17.88 -3.78 -19.11
C ASN A 99 16.35 -3.74 -19.18
N ASP A 100 15.72 -2.76 -18.55
CA ASP A 100 14.26 -2.57 -18.58
C ASP A 100 13.77 -2.20 -19.98
N ILE A 101 14.49 -1.30 -20.67
CA ILE A 101 14.22 -0.98 -22.08
C ILE A 101 14.38 -2.23 -22.93
N LEU A 102 15.47 -2.99 -22.78
CA LEU A 102 15.64 -4.22 -23.55
C LEU A 102 14.47 -5.19 -23.34
N LYS A 103 14.02 -5.38 -22.10
CA LYS A 103 12.86 -6.24 -21.80
C LYS A 103 11.57 -5.76 -22.47
N LEU A 104 11.36 -4.44 -22.58
CA LEU A 104 10.18 -3.87 -23.25
C LEU A 104 10.16 -4.18 -24.76
N PHE A 105 11.33 -4.36 -25.39
CA PHE A 105 11.45 -4.54 -26.85
C PHE A 105 11.93 -5.93 -27.29
N SER A 106 12.13 -6.88 -26.36
CA SER A 106 12.60 -8.24 -26.69
C SER A 106 11.47 -9.24 -26.97
N ASN A 107 10.41 -8.81 -27.67
CA ASN A 107 9.36 -9.72 -28.16
C ASN A 107 9.79 -10.42 -29.46
#